data_AF-A0A6G2DDX7-F1
#
_entry.id   AF-A0A6G2DDX7-F1
#
_cell.length_a   1.000
_cell.length_b   1.000
_cell.length_c   1.000
_cell.angle_alpha   90.00
_cell.angle_beta   90.00
_cell.angle_gamma   90.00
#
_symmetry.space_group_name_H-M   'P 1'
#
loop_
_entity.id
_entity.type
_entity.pdbx_description
1 polymer ?
#
loop_
_entity_poly.entity_id
_entity_poly.type
_entity_poly.pdbx_seq_one_letter_code
_entity_poly.pdbx_strand_id
1 'polypeptide(L)' 'LKLSCRRDVQHFLEQVEHSDFRPLSELTDGVHYHLVEAETQQDLHYIEEALDQLGYLVKD' A
#
# COMPACT_ATOMS: atom_id res chain seq x y z
N LEU A 1 -6.26 -2.32 -7.99
CA LEU A 1 -7.03 -3.12 -7.01
C LEU A 1 -7.71 -2.16 -6.05
N LYS A 2 -8.97 -2.41 -5.67
CA LYS A 2 -9.67 -1.59 -4.68
C LYS A 2 -9.58 -2.30 -3.34
N LEU A 3 -8.64 -1.87 -2.50
CA LEU A 3 -8.46 -2.38 -1.15
C LEU A 3 -9.02 -1.32 -0.18
N SER A 4 -10.17 -1.61 0.43
CA SER A 4 -10.89 -0.64 1.25
C SER A 4 -11.05 -1.07 2.71
N CYS A 5 -10.85 -2.36 3.00
CA CYS A 5 -10.92 -2.90 4.34
C CYS A 5 -9.89 -4.00 4.58
N ARG A 6 -9.71 -4.40 5.86
CA ARG A 6 -8.77 -5.45 6.25
C ARG A 6 -9.03 -6.80 5.57
N ARG A 7 -10.30 -7.11 5.28
CA ARG A 7 -10.67 -8.35 4.57
C ARG A 7 -10.17 -8.33 3.12
N ASP A 8 -10.23 -7.20 2.44
CA ASP A 8 -9.72 -7.07 1.06
C ASP A 8 -8.20 -7.29 1.04
N VAL A 9 -7.49 -6.71 2.01
CA VAL A 9 -6.03 -6.87 2.15
C VAL A 9 -5.67 -8.33 2.40
N GLN A 10 -6.40 -9.02 3.29
CA GLN A 10 -6.17 -10.44 3.57
C GLN A 10 -6.33 -11.30 2.31
N HIS A 11 -7.43 -11.13 1.57
CA HIS A 11 -7.64 -11.87 0.33
C HIS A 11 -6.58 -11.57 -0.74
N PHE A 12 -6.12 -10.32 -0.82
CA PHE A 12 -5.03 -9.96 -1.72
C PHE A 12 -3.73 -10.70 -1.36
N LEU A 13 -3.37 -10.73 -0.07
CA LEU A 13 -2.19 -11.46 0.40
C LEU A 13 -2.29 -12.97 0.11
N GLU A 14 -3.44 -13.58 0.36
CA GLU A 14 -3.69 -14.99 0.04
C GLU A 14 -3.51 -15.26 -1.46
N GLN A 15 -4.02 -14.38 -2.33
CA GLN A 15 -3.85 -14.52 -3.78
C GLN A 15 -2.38 -14.41 -4.21
N VAL A 16 -1.64 -13.47 -3.61
CA VAL A 16 -0.20 -13.30 -3.89
C VAL A 16 0.59 -14.53 -3.47
N GLU A 17 0.31 -15.11 -2.31
CA GLU A 17 1.00 -16.33 -1.84
C GLU A 17 0.76 -17.55 -2.73
N HIS A 18 -0.41 -17.65 -3.36
CA HIS A 18 -0.82 -18.81 -4.17
C HIS A 18 -0.69 -18.59 -5.68
N SER A 19 -0.02 -17.52 -6.12
CA SER A 19 0.20 -17.22 -7.53
C SER A 19 1.67 -16.91 -7.83
N ASP A 20 2.07 -17.05 -9.11
CA ASP A 20 3.38 -16.59 -9.61
C ASP A 20 3.43 -15.06 -9.75
N PHE A 21 2.81 -14.33 -8.81
CA PHE A 21 2.75 -12.88 -8.82
C PHE A 21 4.12 -12.30 -8.49
N ARG A 22 4.71 -11.57 -9.45
CA ARG A 22 5.90 -10.75 -9.20
C ARG A 22 5.49 -9.35 -8.79
N PRO A 23 5.82 -8.91 -7.57
CA PRO A 23 5.44 -7.58 -7.10
C PRO A 23 6.20 -6.50 -7.87
N LEU A 24 5.58 -5.34 -8.03
CA LEU A 24 6.19 -4.20 -8.73
C LEU A 24 7.50 -3.75 -8.06
N SER A 25 7.58 -3.93 -6.72
CA SER A 25 8.78 -3.65 -5.93
C SER A 25 10.02 -4.42 -6.36
N GLU A 26 9.85 -5.61 -6.98
CA GLU A 26 10.97 -6.39 -7.55
C GLU A 26 11.59 -5.67 -8.77
N LEU A 27 10.79 -4.89 -9.51
CA LEU A 27 11.21 -4.21 -10.74
C LEU A 27 11.73 -2.79 -10.49
N THR A 28 11.45 -2.21 -9.32
CA THR A 28 11.69 -0.79 -9.03
C THR A 28 12.59 -0.56 -7.80
N ASP A 29 13.38 -1.57 -7.43
CA ASP A 29 14.25 -1.55 -6.25
C ASP A 29 13.49 -1.12 -4.97
N GLY A 30 12.23 -1.56 -4.86
CA GLY A 30 11.35 -1.25 -3.74
C GLY A 30 10.54 0.05 -3.87
N VAL A 31 10.87 0.96 -4.79
CA VAL A 31 10.22 2.29 -4.87
C VAL A 31 9.04 2.26 -5.84
N HIS A 32 7.83 2.57 -5.37
CA HIS A 32 6.65 2.61 -6.23
C HIS A 32 5.55 3.50 -5.65
N TYR A 33 4.55 3.83 -6.48
CA TYR A 33 3.47 4.73 -6.13
C TYR A 33 2.14 4.01 -5.94
N HIS A 34 1.33 4.53 -5.02
CA HIS A 34 -0.06 4.16 -4.83
C HIS A 34 -0.96 5.38 -4.91
N LEU A 35 -2.13 5.23 -5.53
CA LEU A 35 -3.21 6.20 -5.40
C LEU A 35 -4.00 5.82 -4.15
N VAL A 36 -4.03 6.73 -3.17
CA VAL A 36 -4.79 6.59 -1.93
C VAL A 36 -5.89 7.64 -1.92
N GLU A 37 -7.11 7.21 -1.61
CA GLU A 37 -8.27 8.09 -1.48
C GLU A 37 -8.87 7.89 -0.08
N ALA A 38 -9.34 8.97 0.54
CA ALA A 38 -10.02 8.96 1.81
C ALA A 38 -11.17 9.97 1.81
N GLU A 39 -12.08 9.86 2.79
CA GLU A 39 -13.25 10.74 2.89
C GLU A 39 -12.87 12.19 3.19
N THR A 40 -11.81 12.40 3.98
CA THR A 40 -11.35 13.74 4.34
C THR A 40 -9.84 13.92 4.14
N GLN A 41 -9.40 15.17 4.03
CA GLN A 41 -7.98 15.52 4.00
C GLN A 41 -7.26 15.15 5.30
N GLN A 42 -7.97 15.17 6.43
CA GLN A 42 -7.41 14.79 7.72
C GLN A 42 -7.10 13.28 7.76
N ASP A 43 -7.94 12.45 7.15
CA ASP A 43 -7.68 11.01 7.04
C ASP A 43 -6.44 10.74 6.18
N LEU A 44 -6.27 11.48 5.06
CA LEU A 44 -5.06 11.39 4.25
C LEU A 44 -3.81 11.76 5.05
N HIS A 45 -3.87 12.82 5.87
CA HIS A 45 -2.75 13.21 6.72
C HIS A 45 -2.39 12.11 7.73
N TYR A 46 -3.38 11.51 8.40
CA TYR A 46 -3.14 10.39 9.31
C TYR A 46 -2.52 9.18 8.61
N ILE A 47 -2.92 8.91 7.36
CA ILE A 47 -2.33 7.83 6.56
C ILE A 47 -0.86 8.15 6.24
N GLU A 48 -0.55 9.37 5.79
CA GLU A 48 0.82 9.81 5.50
C GLU A 48 1.72 9.71 6.74
N GLU A 49 1.26 10.21 7.89
CA GLU A 49 2.01 10.14 9.15
C GLU A 49 2.30 8.69 9.57
N ALA A 50 1.31 7.80 9.45
CA ALA A 50 1.49 6.39 9.80
C ALA A 50 2.48 5.69 8.85
N LEU A 51 2.40 5.96 7.55
CA LEU A 51 3.33 5.42 6.55
C LEU A 51 4.76 5.92 6.80
N ASP A 52 4.91 7.18 7.19
CA ASP A 52 6.21 7.75 7.55
C ASP A 52 6.79 7.08 8.80
N GLN A 53 6.00 6.96 9.87
CA GLN A 53 6.44 6.31 11.12
C GLN A 53 6.87 4.85 10.91
N LEU A 54 6.25 4.15 9.96
CA LEU A 54 6.60 2.77 9.58
C LEU A 54 7.81 2.69 8.63
N GLY A 55 8.31 3.82 8.12
CA GLY A 55 9.43 3.87 7.18
C GLY A 55 9.07 3.45 5.75
N TYR A 56 7.79 3.47 5.38
CA TYR A 56 7.31 3.15 4.04
C TYR A 56 7.26 4.36 3.12
N LEU A 57 7.17 5.57 3.68
CA LEU A 57 7.14 6.80 2.90
C LEU A 57 8.56 7.13 2.41
N VAL A 58 8.71 7.27 1.09
CA VAL A 58 9.97 7.77 0.50
C VAL A 58 10.03 9.27 0.73
N LYS A 59 11.14 9.73 1.31
CA LYS A 59 11.44 11.15 1.54
C LYS A 59 12.51 11.61 0.56
N ASP A 60 12.34 12.81 0.04
CA ASP A 60 13.39 13.54 -0.68
C ASP A 60 14.44 14.11 0.29
#